data_AF-A0A420DDV4-F1
#
_entry.id   AF-A0A420DDV4-F1
#
_cell.length_a   1.000
_cell.length_b   1.000
_cell.length_c   1.000
_cell.angle_alpha   90.00
_cell.angle_beta   90.00
_cell.angle_gamma   90.00
#
_symmetry.space_group_name_H-M   'P 1'
#
loop_
_entity.id
_entity.type
_entity.pdbx_description
1 polymer ?
#
loop_
_entity_poly.entity_id
_entity_poly.type
_entity_poly.pdbx_seq_one_letter_code
_entity_poly.pdbx_strand_id
1 'polypeptide(L)'
;MIDKKKYKLTVGNTTSAIGLIIGIYFVLNPGYEGWGYAFAYVIFIACTLYFLLDWLLQNVVPKHFYINITEVIIDIFILIWYFNM
;
A
#
# COMPACT_ATOMS: atom_id res chain seq x y z
N MET A 1 20.91 13.03 -23.11
CA MET A 1 20.71 13.07 -21.65
C MET A 1 19.71 11.99 -21.29
N ILE A 2 20.15 10.92 -20.63
CA ILE A 2 19.21 9.95 -20.05
C ILE A 2 18.64 10.66 -18.83
N ASP A 3 17.43 11.21 -18.97
CA ASP A 3 16.69 11.77 -17.85
C ASP A 3 16.51 10.65 -16.83
N LYS A 4 17.29 10.69 -15.74
CA LYS A 4 17.12 9.77 -14.63
C LYS A 4 15.75 10.09 -14.02
N LYS A 5 14.69 9.39 -14.45
CA LYS A 5 13.39 9.38 -13.76
C LYS A 5 13.68 9.02 -12.31
N LYS A 6 13.72 10.03 -11.43
CA LYS A 6 13.83 9.82 -9.99
C LYS A 6 12.52 9.16 -9.56
N TYR A 7 12.61 7.95 -9.01
CA TYR A 7 11.48 7.32 -8.35
C TYR A 7 10.97 8.28 -7.27
N LYS A 8 9.66 8.57 -7.29
CA LYS A 8 9.07 9.54 -6.36
C LYS A 8 8.27 8.79 -5.32
N LEU A 9 8.36 9.27 -4.08
CA LEU A 9 7.52 8.78 -3.01
C LEU A 9 6.07 9.16 -3.33
N THR A 10 5.19 8.16 -3.45
CA THR A 10 3.76 8.32 -3.64
C THR A 10 3.02 7.91 -2.38
N VAL A 11 1.74 8.27 -2.33
CA VAL A 11 0.87 7.90 -1.21
C VAL A 11 0.79 6.39 -1.11
N GLY A 12 0.63 5.68 -2.24
CA GLY A 12 0.52 4.22 -2.26
C GLY A 12 1.78 3.51 -1.77
N ASN A 13 2.98 4.01 -2.07
CA ASN A 13 4.21 3.47 -1.50
C ASN A 13 4.31 3.69 0.00
N THR A 14 3.86 4.85 0.47
CA THR A 14 3.89 5.19 1.90
C THR A 14 2.88 4.33 2.67
N THR A 15 1.66 4.20 2.16
CA THR A 15 0.59 3.33 2.70
C THR A 15 1.03 1.87 2.69
N SER A 16 1.67 1.40 1.62
CA SER A 16 2.22 0.03 1.55
C SER A 16 3.33 -0.20 2.58
N ALA A 17 4.24 0.75 2.76
CA ALA A 17 5.32 0.64 3.75
C ALA A 17 4.76 0.56 5.19
N ILE A 18 3.75 1.38 5.50
CA ILE A 18 3.04 1.33 6.79
C ILE A 18 2.33 -0.02 6.96
N GLY A 19 1.64 -0.49 5.92
CA GLY A 19 0.98 -1.79 5.93
C GLY A 19 1.95 -2.95 6.17
N LEU A 20 3.15 -2.91 5.56
CA LEU A 20 4.21 -3.90 5.83
C LEU A 20 4.65 -3.88 7.30
N ILE A 21 4.80 -2.71 7.92
CA ILE A 21 5.14 -2.59 9.34
C ILE A 21 4.03 -3.21 10.21
N ILE A 22 2.77 -2.95 9.88
CA ILE A 22 1.60 -3.53 10.56
C ILE A 22 1.58 -5.05 10.39
N GLY A 23 1.87 -5.56 9.18
CA GLY A 23 1.98 -6.99 8.91
C GLY A 23 3.06 -7.64 9.78
N ILE A 24 4.25 -7.03 9.88
CA ILE A 24 5.33 -7.50 10.76
C ILE A 24 4.88 -7.52 12.22
N TYR A 25 4.17 -6.47 12.68
CA TYR A 25 3.63 -6.42 14.03
C TYR A 25 2.69 -7.60 14.32
N PHE A 26 1.81 -7.96 13.38
CA PHE A 26 0.92 -9.11 13.50
C PHE A 26 1.64 -10.47 13.44
N VAL A 27 2.78 -10.58 12.74
CA VAL A 27 3.64 -11.77 12.82
C VAL A 27 4.28 -11.89 14.20
N LEU A 28 4.77 -10.79 14.76
CA LEU A 28 5.43 -10.79 16.07
C LEU A 28 4.45 -10.97 17.22
N ASN A 29 3.22 -10.47 17.07
CA ASN A 29 2.15 -10.52 18.07
C ASN A 29 0.87 -11.12 17.44
N PRO A 30 0.87 -12.43 17.14
CA PRO A 30 -0.21 -13.06 16.39
C PRO A 30 -1.51 -13.23 17.18
N GLY A 31 -1.52 -12.89 18.48
CA GLY A 31 -2.67 -13.04 19.36
C GLY A 31 -3.00 -14.48 19.70
N TYR A 32 -4.11 -14.67 20.42
CA TYR A 32 -4.60 -16.00 20.79
C TYR A 32 -5.09 -16.74 19.53
N GLU A 33 -4.80 -18.05 19.44
CA GLU A 33 -5.13 -18.93 18.29
C GLU A 33 -4.40 -18.66 16.96
N GLY A 34 -3.50 -17.66 16.89
CA GLY A 34 -2.64 -17.46 15.71
C GLY A 34 -3.31 -16.74 14.52
N TRP A 35 -4.51 -16.18 14.71
CA TRP A 35 -5.22 -15.41 13.68
C TRP A 35 -4.39 -14.24 13.12
N GLY A 36 -3.50 -13.64 13.92
CA GLY A 36 -2.61 -12.58 13.46
C GLY A 36 -1.68 -13.02 12.33
N TYR A 37 -1.30 -14.30 12.23
CA TYR A 37 -0.54 -14.79 11.08
C TYR A 37 -1.36 -14.72 9.78
N ALA A 38 -2.63 -15.13 9.84
CA ALA A 38 -3.52 -15.05 8.67
C ALA A 38 -3.71 -13.60 8.21
N PHE A 39 -3.91 -12.66 9.15
CA PHE A 39 -3.97 -11.23 8.85
C PHE A 39 -2.66 -10.71 8.27
N ALA A 40 -1.52 -11.09 8.84
CA ALA A 40 -0.21 -10.69 8.32
C ALA A 40 0.01 -11.16 6.87
N TYR A 41 -0.36 -12.39 6.54
CA TYR A 41 -0.28 -12.91 5.16
C TYR A 41 -1.12 -12.08 4.20
N VAL A 42 -2.38 -11.79 4.56
CA VAL A 42 -3.27 -10.98 3.73
C VAL A 42 -2.70 -9.57 3.53
N ILE A 43 -2.22 -8.94 4.60
CA ILE A 43 -1.61 -7.61 4.56
C ILE A 43 -0.37 -7.61 3.66
N PHE A 44 0.54 -8.58 3.80
CA PHE A 44 1.75 -8.66 2.98
C PHE A 44 1.43 -8.82 1.49
N ILE A 45 0.46 -9.67 1.14
CA ILE A 45 0.01 -9.84 -0.25
C ILE A 45 -0.58 -8.52 -0.77
N ALA A 46 -1.48 -7.90 -0.02
CA ALA A 46 -2.11 -6.64 -0.41
C ALA A 46 -1.08 -5.51 -0.61
N CYS A 47 -0.15 -5.33 0.32
CA CYS A 47 0.89 -4.31 0.23
C CYS A 47 1.85 -4.56 -0.95
N THR A 48 2.21 -5.81 -1.21
CA THR A 48 3.06 -6.14 -2.36
C THR A 48 2.38 -5.81 -3.68
N LEU A 49 1.09 -6.14 -3.80
CA LEU A 49 0.29 -5.81 -4.98
C LEU A 49 0.13 -4.29 -5.15
N TYR A 50 -0.12 -3.57 -4.06
CA TYR A 50 -0.30 -2.11 -4.09
C TYR A 50 0.99 -1.40 -4.49
N PHE A 51 2.13 -1.83 -3.96
CA PHE A 51 3.46 -1.32 -4.34
C PHE A 51 3.77 -1.56 -5.83
N LEU A 52 3.43 -2.74 -6.34
CA LEU A 52 3.65 -3.08 -7.75
C LEU A 52 2.74 -2.30 -8.69
N LEU A 53 1.48 -2.07 -8.29
CA LEU A 53 0.53 -1.23 -9.01
C LEU A 53 1.02 0.21 -9.09
N ASP A 54 1.44 0.80 -7.97
CA ASP A 54 1.97 2.16 -7.94
C ASP A 54 3.23 2.29 -8.80
N TRP A 55 4.17 1.34 -8.69
CA TRP A 55 5.35 1.33 -9.55
C TRP A 55 4.99 1.29 -11.04
N LEU A 56 4.01 0.47 -11.43
CA LEU A 56 3.52 0.42 -12.80
C LEU A 56 2.89 1.75 -13.23
N LEU A 57 2.06 2.35 -12.38
CA LEU A 57 1.41 3.64 -12.63
C LEU A 57 2.44 4.78 -12.77
N GLN A 58 3.49 4.82 -11.96
CA GLN A 58 4.57 5.81 -12.09
C GLN A 58 5.35 5.68 -13.40
N ASN A 59 5.42 4.48 -13.97
CA ASN A 59 6.07 4.27 -15.26
C ASN A 59 5.20 4.73 -16.44
N VAL A 60 3.89 4.54 -16.34
CA VAL A 60 2.92 4.83 -17.42
C VAL A 60 2.41 6.28 -17.39
N VAL A 61 2.12 6.83 -16.21
CA VAL A 61 1.47 8.13 -16.06
C VAL A 61 2.54 9.22 -15.84
N PRO A 62 2.65 10.22 -16.74
CA PRO A 62 3.69 11.24 -16.66
C PRO A 62 3.48 12.25 -15.53
N LYS A 63 2.25 12.38 -15.02
CA LYS A 63 1.86 13.36 -14.00
C LYS A 63 1.59 12.66 -12.67
N HIS A 64 2.60 12.63 -11.80
CA HIS A 64 2.52 12.06 -10.45
C HIS A 64 1.38 12.61 -9.58
N PHE A 65 0.94 13.85 -9.80
CA PHE A 65 -0.16 14.43 -9.05
C PHE A 65 -1.47 13.67 -9.23
N TYR A 66 -1.74 13.15 -10.44
CA TYR A 66 -2.93 12.34 -10.68
C TYR A 66 -2.84 10.97 -10.01
N ILE A 67 -1.65 10.37 -9.98
CA ILE A 67 -1.43 9.10 -9.27
C ILE A 67 -1.74 9.27 -7.78
N ASN A 68 -1.14 10.26 -7.13
CA ASN A 68 -1.39 10.53 -5.71
C ASN A 68 -2.87 10.84 -5.42
N ILE A 69 -3.57 11.60 -6.27
CA ILE A 69 -5.01 11.86 -6.08
C ILE A 69 -5.80 10.56 -6.17
N THR A 70 -5.55 9.73 -7.18
CA THR A 70 -6.27 8.46 -7.35
C THR A 70 -6.02 7.53 -6.17
N GLU A 71 -4.77 7.42 -5.70
CA GLU A 71 -4.43 6.60 -4.53
C GLU A 71 -5.09 7.11 -3.25
N VAL A 72 -5.07 8.42 -2.99
CA VAL A 72 -5.75 9.02 -1.83
C VAL A 72 -7.25 8.73 -1.87
N ILE A 73 -7.87 8.82 -3.04
CA ILE A 73 -9.31 8.51 -3.20
C ILE A 73 -9.57 7.04 -2.88
N ILE A 74 -8.74 6.12 -3.38
CA ILE A 74 -8.86 4.68 -3.10
C ILE A 74 -8.73 4.42 -1.59
N ASP A 75 -7.70 5.00 -0.94
CA ASP A 75 -7.47 4.86 0.50
C ASP A 75 -8.68 5.37 1.31
N ILE A 76 -9.28 6.51 0.92
CA ILE A 76 -10.50 7.05 1.56
C ILE A 76 -11.69 6.10 1.38
N PHE A 77 -11.91 5.55 0.18
CA PHE A 77 -13.01 4.60 -0.05
C PHE A 77 -12.86 3.33 0.78
N ILE A 78 -11.64 2.80 0.90
CA ILE A 78 -11.34 1.64 1.73
C ILE A 78 -11.62 1.95 3.21
N LEU A 79 -11.21 3.13 3.70
CA LEU A 79 -11.51 3.58 5.05
C LEU A 79 -13.01 3.69 5.31
N ILE A 80 -13.75 4.33 4.41
CA ILE A 80 -15.21 4.46 4.52
C ILE A 80 -15.88 3.09 4.57
N TRP A 81 -15.46 2.15 3.71
CA TRP A 81 -15.99 0.80 3.71
C TRP A 81 -15.67 0.06 5.02
N TYR A 82 -14.44 0.17 5.53
CA TYR A 82 -14.03 -0.47 6.77
C TYR A 82 -14.79 0.05 8.00
N PHE A 83 -15.04 1.37 8.11
CA PHE A 83 -15.76 1.97 9.24
C PHE A 83 -17.29 1.84 9.16
N ASN A 84 -17.85 1.48 8.00
CA ASN A 84 -19.29 1.23 7.84
C ASN A 84 -19.68 -0.26 7.89
N MET A 85 -18.71 -1.17 8.09
CA MET A 85 -18.94 -2.56 8.47
C MET A 85 -18.98 -2.72 9.99
#